data_AF-A0A1Y5GJZ0-F1
#
_entry.id   AF-A0A1Y5GJZ0-F1
#
_cell.length_a   1.000
_cell.length_b   1.000
_cell.length_c   1.000
_cell.angle_alpha   90.00
_cell.angle_beta   90.00
_cell.angle_gamma   90.00
#
_symmetry.space_group_name_H-M   'P 1'
#
loop_
_entity.id
_entity.type
_entity.pdbx_description
1 polymer ?
#
loop_
_entity_poly.entity_id
_entity_poly.type
_entity_poly.pdbx_seq_one_letter_code
_entity_poly.pdbx_strand_id
1 'polypeptide(L)'
;MLIKTIRTGGLILASLLFLTGCNPEVSFDGYSLVDDEGVQYGQLEWTIAANAEGTTIPVRVTIEPDIGEVEFLGSARVYPQETTTYTLKAEAERTDGGFWTTITNVTIHIGPRVDYDLIEDSNLRACLEETNFTHIEQFKTLLCFDRGIESLEGIQQFTQFSSASLDQNTISDYSPLSALQELHSLSLTSANIVDLTGFPYIPSLTTLVLYDNQISDIRPLESNSQLLNLTLNSNKITDTQQFESLQELDSLLLKNNLIDDASGLAFNTGLIALDLSNNLIENGVIELQTLTNAIGIDLRGNKPTHCFEYAQLFLKLGPVMLFDQCTFP
;
A
#
# COMPACT_ATOMS: atom_id res chain seq x y z
N MET A 1 59.61 44.14 5.38
CA MET A 1 58.92 45.07 6.30
C MET A 1 57.86 44.26 7.07
N LEU A 2 57.52 44.61 8.31
CA LEU A 2 56.83 43.70 9.24
C LEU A 2 55.29 43.84 9.27
N ILE A 3 54.61 42.71 9.56
CA ILE A 3 53.36 42.56 10.34
C ILE A 3 52.08 43.23 9.81
N LYS A 4 51.07 42.41 9.45
CA LYS A 4 49.93 42.07 10.33
C LYS A 4 49.22 40.78 9.90
N THR A 5 48.21 40.32 10.64
CA THR A 5 47.92 38.88 10.81
C THR A 5 46.43 38.55 11.00
N ILE A 6 46.00 37.35 10.54
CA ILE A 6 44.75 36.63 10.93
C ILE A 6 43.46 37.31 10.39
N ARG A 7 42.34 36.68 9.97
CA ARG A 7 41.69 35.33 10.00
C ARG A 7 40.99 35.12 8.62
N THR A 8 40.41 34.01 8.13
CA THR A 8 40.07 32.62 8.57
C THR A 8 39.91 31.74 7.30
N GLY A 9 39.69 30.42 7.43
CA GLY A 9 38.72 29.71 6.56
C GLY A 9 39.25 29.01 5.30
N GLY A 10 40.00 27.92 5.46
CA GLY A 10 40.15 26.94 4.38
C GLY A 10 38.91 26.04 4.30
N LEU A 11 38.25 25.97 3.14
CA LEU A 11 37.28 24.90 2.87
C LEU A 11 38.06 23.59 2.69
N ILE A 12 37.98 22.71 3.68
CA ILE A 12 38.28 21.29 3.45
C ILE A 12 37.13 20.75 2.61
N LEU A 13 37.36 20.60 1.31
CA LEU A 13 36.44 19.92 0.42
C LEU A 13 36.49 18.42 0.77
N ALA A 14 35.65 18.01 1.72
CA ALA A 14 35.53 16.63 2.15
C ALA A 14 34.87 15.81 1.03
N SER A 15 35.69 15.35 0.09
CA SER A 15 35.29 14.34 -0.89
C SER A 15 34.94 13.05 -0.13
N LEU A 16 33.64 12.76 0.01
CA LEU A 16 33.19 11.40 0.30
C LEU A 16 33.56 10.54 -0.91
N LEU A 17 34.75 9.92 -0.86
CA LEU A 17 34.93 8.67 -1.58
C LEU A 17 34.00 7.66 -0.91
N PHE A 18 33.00 7.21 -1.65
CA PHE A 18 32.27 6.01 -1.29
C PHE A 18 33.28 4.85 -1.28
N LEU A 19 33.40 4.14 -0.16
CA LEU A 19 34.28 2.98 -0.01
C LEU A 19 33.65 1.72 -0.65
N THR A 20 33.15 1.87 -1.89
CA THR A 20 32.64 0.80 -2.75
C THR A 20 33.81 0.00 -3.33
N GLY A 21 34.55 -0.67 -2.45
CA GLY A 21 35.78 -1.37 -2.80
C GLY A 21 36.53 -2.01 -1.63
N CYS A 22 35.90 -2.27 -0.49
CA CYS A 22 36.57 -2.91 0.65
C CYS A 22 35.82 -4.10 1.27
N ASN A 23 34.65 -4.46 0.75
CA ASN A 23 33.94 -5.67 1.16
C ASN A 23 34.21 -6.79 0.16
N PRO A 24 34.22 -8.08 0.55
CA PRO A 24 34.21 -9.18 -0.40
C PRO A 24 32.92 -9.14 -1.25
N GLU A 25 33.02 -9.52 -2.52
CA GLU A 25 31.90 -9.61 -3.44
C GLU A 25 31.15 -10.92 -3.19
N VAL A 26 29.81 -10.84 -3.13
CA VAL A 26 28.93 -11.93 -2.70
C VAL A 26 27.77 -12.07 -3.67
N SER A 27 27.69 -13.22 -4.36
CA SER A 27 26.42 -13.81 -4.79
C SER A 27 26.00 -14.81 -3.73
N PHE A 28 24.74 -14.71 -3.33
CA PHE A 28 24.05 -15.69 -2.51
C PHE A 28 22.61 -15.72 -2.98
N ASP A 29 22.23 -16.84 -3.56
CA ASP A 29 21.01 -17.03 -4.32
C ASP A 29 20.31 -18.28 -3.80
N GLY A 30 18.99 -18.40 -4.01
CA GLY A 30 18.31 -19.63 -3.67
C GLY A 30 16.87 -19.72 -4.12
N TYR A 31 16.42 -20.97 -4.20
CA TYR A 31 15.26 -21.38 -4.96
C TYR A 31 14.37 -22.29 -4.10
N SER A 32 13.10 -21.96 -3.99
CA SER A 32 12.11 -22.77 -3.27
C SER A 32 11.49 -23.77 -4.25
N LEU A 33 11.93 -25.02 -4.17
CA LEU A 33 11.69 -26.10 -5.13
C LEU A 33 10.82 -27.20 -4.54
N VAL A 34 10.38 -28.12 -5.40
CA VAL A 34 9.64 -29.34 -5.04
C VAL A 34 10.30 -30.51 -5.79
N ASP A 35 10.38 -31.69 -5.18
CA ASP A 35 10.88 -32.91 -5.83
C ASP A 35 9.75 -33.81 -6.40
N ASP A 36 10.15 -34.91 -7.03
CA ASP A 36 9.24 -35.88 -7.66
C ASP A 36 8.28 -36.58 -6.67
N GLU A 37 8.55 -36.51 -5.36
CA GLU A 37 7.69 -37.04 -4.29
C GLU A 37 6.77 -35.96 -3.68
N GLY A 38 6.88 -34.71 -4.15
CA GLY A 38 6.10 -33.57 -3.66
C GLY A 38 6.68 -32.87 -2.44
N VAL A 39 7.90 -33.22 -2.02
CA VAL A 39 8.55 -32.61 -0.85
C VAL A 39 9.14 -31.26 -1.23
N GLN A 40 8.84 -30.23 -0.44
CA GLN A 40 9.36 -28.89 -0.64
C GLN A 40 10.75 -28.73 -0.02
N TYR A 41 11.65 -28.05 -0.71
CA TYR A 41 13.03 -27.86 -0.27
C TYR A 41 13.64 -26.56 -0.82
N GLY A 42 14.66 -26.06 -0.15
CA GLY A 42 15.49 -24.96 -0.65
C GLY A 42 16.73 -25.48 -1.34
N GLN A 43 17.03 -24.95 -2.52
CA GLN A 43 18.36 -25.04 -3.12
C GLN A 43 19.05 -23.69 -2.94
N LEU A 44 20.15 -23.66 -2.18
CA LEU A 44 20.99 -22.48 -1.95
C LEU A 44 22.26 -22.59 -2.80
N GLU A 45 22.72 -21.47 -3.36
CA GLU A 45 23.95 -21.38 -4.16
C GLU A 45 24.69 -20.08 -3.79
N TRP A 46 26.03 -20.12 -3.70
CA TRP A 46 26.82 -18.94 -3.34
C TRP A 46 28.19 -18.90 -4.03
N THR A 47 28.63 -17.69 -4.34
CA THR A 47 29.99 -17.40 -4.82
C THR A 47 30.52 -16.15 -4.11
N ILE A 48 31.65 -16.32 -3.42
CA ILE A 48 32.32 -15.28 -2.64
C ILE A 48 33.68 -15.00 -3.31
N ALA A 49 33.85 -13.77 -3.76
CA ALA A 49 35.05 -13.31 -4.44
C ALA A 49 35.77 -12.22 -3.63
N ALA A 50 37.04 -11.97 -3.99
CA ALA A 50 37.68 -10.72 -3.64
C ALA A 50 36.92 -9.55 -4.28
N ASN A 51 37.07 -8.34 -3.70
CA ASN A 51 36.63 -7.12 -4.35
C ASN A 51 37.28 -6.93 -5.75
N ALA A 52 36.68 -6.11 -6.60
CA ALA A 52 37.20 -5.76 -7.94
C ALA A 52 38.65 -5.20 -7.98
N GLU A 53 39.19 -4.74 -6.84
CA GLU A 53 40.60 -4.34 -6.72
C GLU A 53 41.57 -5.49 -6.40
N GLY A 54 41.06 -6.66 -5.98
CA GLY A 54 41.85 -7.81 -5.50
C GLY A 54 42.55 -7.56 -4.15
N THR A 55 42.13 -6.53 -3.40
CA THR A 55 42.77 -6.06 -2.16
C THR A 55 42.13 -6.62 -0.88
N THR A 56 40.93 -7.21 -0.95
CA THR A 56 40.31 -7.93 0.18
C THR A 56 40.08 -9.39 -0.15
N ILE A 57 40.71 -10.28 0.62
CA ILE A 57 40.56 -11.73 0.49
C ILE A 57 39.55 -12.18 1.57
N PRO A 58 38.45 -12.87 1.21
CA PRO A 58 37.58 -13.48 2.20
C PRO A 58 38.37 -14.52 3.01
N VAL A 59 38.18 -14.52 4.33
CA VAL A 59 38.85 -15.45 5.26
C VAL A 59 37.89 -16.43 5.92
N ARG A 60 36.59 -16.11 5.95
CA ARG A 60 35.55 -16.94 6.56
C ARG A 60 34.20 -16.66 5.93
N VAL A 61 33.39 -17.70 5.74
CA VAL A 61 32.00 -17.57 5.28
C VAL A 61 31.13 -18.50 6.12
N THR A 62 30.01 -17.99 6.63
CA THR A 62 29.05 -18.77 7.42
C THR A 62 27.63 -18.52 6.91
N ILE A 63 26.82 -19.57 6.82
CA ILE A 63 25.39 -19.48 6.51
C ILE A 63 24.60 -19.98 7.72
N GLU A 64 23.69 -19.16 8.21
CA GLU A 64 22.79 -19.49 9.33
C GLU A 64 21.32 -19.40 8.86
N PRO A 65 20.38 -20.21 9.39
CA PRO A 65 20.59 -21.25 10.39
C PRO A 65 21.17 -22.56 9.82
N ASP A 66 21.56 -23.45 10.73
CA ASP A 66 21.79 -24.90 10.55
C ASP A 66 22.88 -25.38 9.58
N ILE A 67 23.47 -24.50 8.76
CA ILE A 67 24.56 -24.85 7.81
C ILE A 67 25.95 -24.62 8.43
N GLY A 68 26.16 -23.47 9.08
CA GLY A 68 27.43 -23.11 9.70
C GLY A 68 28.48 -22.63 8.70
N GLU A 69 29.75 -23.01 8.90
CA GLU A 69 30.90 -22.52 8.13
C GLU A 69 31.08 -23.25 6.79
N VAL A 70 31.29 -22.50 5.70
CA VAL A 70 31.29 -23.01 4.32
C VAL A 70 32.46 -22.50 3.48
N GLU A 71 32.79 -23.25 2.43
CA GLU A 71 33.74 -22.85 1.38
C GLU A 71 33.26 -21.62 0.59
N PHE A 72 34.17 -20.91 -0.08
CA PHE A 72 33.87 -19.66 -0.79
C PHE A 72 33.03 -19.82 -2.08
N LEU A 73 32.89 -21.04 -2.59
CA LEU A 73 32.02 -21.40 -3.70
C LEU A 73 31.30 -22.69 -3.33
N GLY A 74 29.98 -22.72 -3.42
CA GLY A 74 29.22 -23.91 -3.06
C GLY A 74 27.74 -23.84 -3.34
N SER A 75 27.07 -24.96 -3.05
CA SER A 75 25.63 -25.08 -3.05
C SER A 75 25.20 -26.05 -1.96
N ALA A 76 24.00 -25.84 -1.40
CA ALA A 76 23.45 -26.67 -0.34
C ALA A 76 21.95 -26.89 -0.56
N ARG A 77 21.48 -28.11 -0.30
CA ARG A 77 20.06 -28.40 -0.23
C ARG A 77 19.60 -28.41 1.22
N VAL A 78 18.54 -27.64 1.51
CA VAL A 78 17.97 -27.47 2.85
C VAL A 78 16.50 -27.88 2.86
N TYR A 79 16.03 -28.41 3.98
CA TYR A 79 14.63 -28.85 4.17
C TYR A 79 14.00 -28.17 5.40
N PRO A 80 13.89 -26.82 5.40
CA PRO A 80 13.26 -26.09 6.49
C PRO A 80 11.80 -26.51 6.66
N GLN A 81 11.32 -26.49 7.90
CA GLN A 81 9.95 -26.93 8.24
C GLN A 81 8.89 -25.82 8.08
N GLU A 82 9.36 -24.57 7.96
CA GLU A 82 8.59 -23.35 7.75
C GLU A 82 9.42 -22.36 6.92
N THR A 83 8.81 -21.32 6.35
CA THR A 83 9.53 -20.32 5.55
C THR A 83 10.71 -19.71 6.32
N THR A 84 11.92 -19.93 5.83
CA THR A 84 13.18 -19.69 6.55
C THR A 84 14.09 -18.77 5.75
N THR A 85 14.53 -17.66 6.37
CA THR A 85 15.54 -16.76 5.80
C THR A 85 16.93 -17.18 6.22
N TYR A 86 17.69 -17.73 5.26
CA TYR A 86 19.11 -18.00 5.42
C TYR A 86 19.91 -16.71 5.27
N THR A 87 20.94 -16.56 6.10
CA THR A 87 21.80 -15.39 6.20
C THR A 87 23.24 -15.82 5.93
N LEU A 88 23.77 -15.51 4.75
CA LEU A 88 25.19 -15.67 4.45
C LEU A 88 25.96 -14.46 4.96
N LYS A 89 26.99 -14.71 5.75
CA LYS A 89 27.93 -13.72 6.28
C LYS A 89 29.34 -14.06 5.78
N ALA A 90 29.92 -13.18 4.98
CA ALA A 90 31.30 -13.29 4.50
C ALA A 90 32.20 -12.27 5.23
N GLU A 91 33.32 -12.73 5.77
CA GLU A 91 34.29 -11.90 6.50
C GLU A 91 35.63 -11.86 5.78
N ALA A 92 36.24 -10.68 5.70
CA ALA A 92 37.59 -10.47 5.16
C ALA A 92 38.44 -9.70 6.19
N GLU A 93 39.68 -10.14 6.44
CA GLU A 93 40.56 -9.51 7.43
C GLU A 93 41.08 -8.15 6.95
N ARG A 94 41.18 -7.19 7.87
CA ARG A 94 41.70 -5.84 7.64
C ARG A 94 43.16 -5.75 8.07
N THR A 95 43.92 -4.89 7.40
CA THR A 95 45.32 -4.57 7.75
C THR A 95 45.50 -3.88 9.11
N ASP A 96 44.41 -3.48 9.78
CA ASP A 96 44.38 -2.95 11.14
C ASP A 96 43.89 -3.98 12.20
N GLY A 97 43.65 -5.24 11.81
CA GLY A 97 43.23 -6.32 12.70
C GLY A 97 41.73 -6.38 13.00
N GLY A 98 40.91 -5.58 12.31
CA GLY A 98 39.46 -5.77 12.27
C GLY A 98 39.01 -6.71 11.14
N PHE A 99 37.70 -6.82 10.94
CA PHE A 99 37.10 -7.48 9.78
C PHE A 99 36.22 -6.51 8.98
N TRP A 100 36.18 -6.70 7.66
CA TRP A 100 35.06 -6.30 6.83
C TRP A 100 34.04 -7.44 6.81
N THR A 101 32.75 -7.11 6.76
CA THR A 101 31.67 -8.10 6.77
C THR A 101 30.63 -7.73 5.71
N THR A 102 30.39 -8.64 4.77
CA THR A 102 29.21 -8.61 3.88
C THR A 102 28.16 -9.55 4.45
N ILE A 103 26.90 -9.14 4.44
CA ILE A 103 25.75 -9.96 4.85
C ILE A 103 24.73 -9.92 3.71
N THR A 104 24.29 -11.10 3.27
CA THR A 104 23.27 -11.28 2.22
C THR A 104 22.27 -12.33 2.69
N ASN A 105 20.98 -12.10 2.43
CA ASN A 105 19.89 -12.93 2.91
C ASN A 105 19.11 -13.56 1.75
N VAL A 106 18.71 -14.83 1.90
CA VAL A 106 17.91 -15.60 0.94
C VAL A 106 16.79 -16.29 1.69
N THR A 107 15.53 -16.08 1.29
CA THR A 107 14.37 -16.74 1.91
C THR A 107 13.95 -17.96 1.11
N ILE A 108 13.96 -19.12 1.77
CA ILE A 108 13.34 -20.35 1.26
C ILE A 108 11.91 -20.40 1.81
N HIS A 109 10.95 -20.28 0.90
CA HIS A 109 9.52 -20.35 1.21
C HIS A 109 9.05 -21.81 1.24
N ILE A 110 8.19 -22.12 2.21
CA ILE A 110 7.58 -23.45 2.40
C ILE A 110 6.09 -23.25 2.67
N GLY A 111 5.22 -23.87 1.86
CA GLY A 111 3.76 -23.79 2.05
C GLY A 111 2.97 -23.91 0.74
N PRO A 112 1.72 -23.43 0.71
CA PRO A 112 0.90 -23.42 -0.50
C PRO A 112 1.56 -22.61 -1.63
N ARG A 113 1.76 -23.28 -2.77
CA ARG A 113 2.19 -22.63 -4.01
C ARG A 113 0.99 -22.03 -4.74
N VAL A 114 1.24 -21.01 -5.56
CA VAL A 114 0.19 -20.42 -6.40
C VAL A 114 -0.25 -21.43 -7.47
N ASP A 115 -1.55 -21.66 -7.56
CA ASP A 115 -2.16 -22.36 -8.69
C ASP A 115 -2.59 -21.30 -9.72
N TYR A 116 -1.74 -21.12 -10.73
CA TYR A 116 -1.99 -20.16 -11.80
C TYR A 116 -3.08 -20.62 -12.77
N ASP A 117 -3.44 -21.91 -12.82
CA ASP A 117 -4.48 -22.41 -13.72
C ASP A 117 -5.91 -22.10 -13.23
N LEU A 118 -6.07 -21.76 -11.95
CA LEU A 118 -7.30 -21.18 -11.42
C LEU A 118 -7.55 -19.74 -11.90
N ILE A 119 -6.51 -19.03 -12.37
CA ILE A 119 -6.60 -17.61 -12.74
C ILE A 119 -7.03 -17.52 -14.22
N GLU A 120 -8.34 -17.35 -14.44
CA GLU A 120 -8.94 -17.36 -15.79
C GLU A 120 -8.48 -16.17 -16.66
N ASP A 121 -8.33 -14.99 -16.05
CA ASP A 121 -7.95 -13.77 -16.74
C ASP A 121 -6.43 -13.73 -17.01
N SER A 122 -6.05 -13.66 -18.29
CA SER A 122 -4.64 -13.67 -18.71
C SER A 122 -3.86 -12.42 -18.29
N ASN A 123 -4.53 -11.29 -18.11
CA ASN A 123 -3.91 -10.01 -17.74
C ASN A 123 -3.67 -9.97 -16.22
N LEU A 124 -4.58 -10.54 -15.43
CA LEU A 124 -4.40 -10.79 -14.00
C LEU A 124 -3.31 -11.86 -13.77
N ARG A 125 -3.32 -12.95 -14.54
CA ARG A 125 -2.29 -14.01 -14.48
C ARG A 125 -0.90 -13.43 -14.75
N ALA A 126 -0.72 -12.69 -15.85
CA ALA A 126 0.54 -12.03 -16.18
C ALA A 126 0.99 -11.02 -15.10
N CYS A 127 0.05 -10.26 -14.52
CA CYS A 127 0.34 -9.33 -13.41
C CYS A 127 0.91 -10.04 -12.17
N LEU A 128 0.39 -11.23 -11.86
CA LEU A 128 0.86 -12.03 -10.73
C LEU A 128 2.20 -12.72 -11.04
N GLU A 129 2.39 -13.22 -12.27
CA GLU A 129 3.63 -13.84 -12.74
C GLU A 129 4.84 -12.86 -12.74
N GLU A 130 4.62 -11.57 -13.05
CA GLU A 130 5.67 -10.52 -13.02
C GLU A 130 6.37 -10.38 -11.65
N THR A 131 5.71 -10.77 -10.56
CA THR A 131 6.31 -10.76 -9.21
C THR A 131 7.45 -11.77 -9.05
N ASN A 132 7.50 -12.80 -9.90
CA ASN A 132 8.31 -14.02 -9.73
C ASN A 132 8.05 -14.77 -8.41
N PHE A 133 6.96 -14.46 -7.70
CA PHE A 133 6.56 -15.18 -6.50
C PHE A 133 5.93 -16.53 -6.87
N THR A 134 6.10 -17.49 -5.96
CA THR A 134 5.73 -18.89 -6.15
C THR A 134 4.85 -19.44 -5.03
N HIS A 135 4.80 -18.79 -3.88
CA HIS A 135 4.03 -19.19 -2.71
C HIS A 135 3.01 -18.12 -2.32
N ILE A 136 1.82 -18.55 -1.93
CA ILE A 136 0.66 -17.69 -1.67
C ILE A 136 0.94 -16.66 -0.56
N GLU A 137 1.75 -17.01 0.43
CA GLU A 137 2.15 -16.10 1.53
C GLU A 137 2.97 -14.88 1.10
N GLN A 138 3.63 -14.93 -0.06
CA GLN A 138 4.42 -13.81 -0.61
C GLN A 138 3.50 -12.68 -1.10
N PHE A 139 2.27 -13.03 -1.50
CA PHE A 139 1.26 -12.12 -2.04
C PHE A 139 0.54 -11.36 -0.92
N LYS A 140 1.18 -10.30 -0.42
CA LYS A 140 0.59 -9.35 0.55
C LYS A 140 -0.10 -8.15 -0.12
N THR A 141 0.39 -7.72 -1.28
CA THR A 141 -0.16 -6.58 -2.03
C THR A 141 -0.32 -6.94 -3.51
N LEU A 142 -1.45 -6.60 -4.11
CA LEU A 142 -1.69 -6.68 -5.55
C LEU A 142 -1.65 -5.28 -6.18
N LEU A 143 -0.91 -5.12 -7.28
CA LEU A 143 -0.77 -3.85 -8.01
C LEU A 143 -0.95 -4.09 -9.52
N CYS A 144 -2.19 -4.20 -9.98
CA CYS A 144 -2.51 -4.42 -11.40
C CYS A 144 -3.22 -3.21 -11.99
N PHE A 145 -2.49 -2.12 -12.24
CA PHE A 145 -3.00 -0.88 -12.84
C PHE A 145 -3.04 -0.97 -14.37
N ASP A 146 -4.14 -0.52 -15.01
CA ASP A 146 -4.30 -0.36 -16.48
C ASP A 146 -3.85 -1.59 -17.29
N ARG A 147 -4.46 -2.75 -17.01
CA ARG A 147 -4.10 -4.04 -17.65
C ARG A 147 -5.24 -4.65 -18.48
N GLY A 148 -6.43 -4.05 -18.47
CA GLY A 148 -7.61 -4.61 -19.13
C GLY A 148 -8.06 -5.93 -18.50
N ILE A 149 -8.00 -6.04 -17.17
CA ILE A 149 -8.55 -7.18 -16.42
C ILE A 149 -10.10 -7.08 -16.45
N GLU A 150 -10.76 -8.18 -16.75
CA GLU A 150 -12.22 -8.32 -16.80
C GLU A 150 -12.75 -9.28 -15.71
N SER A 151 -11.95 -10.26 -15.29
CA SER A 151 -12.30 -11.24 -14.24
C SER A 151 -11.28 -11.29 -13.10
N LEU A 152 -11.77 -11.57 -11.89
CA LEU A 152 -10.97 -11.80 -10.69
C LEU A 152 -10.98 -13.27 -10.22
N GLU A 153 -11.51 -14.19 -11.04
CA GLU A 153 -11.56 -15.60 -10.66
C GLU A 153 -10.15 -16.20 -10.49
N GLY A 154 -10.01 -17.07 -9.50
CA GLY A 154 -8.72 -17.58 -9.04
C GLY A 154 -8.03 -16.72 -7.97
N ILE A 155 -8.46 -15.46 -7.74
CA ILE A 155 -7.88 -14.61 -6.69
C ILE A 155 -8.16 -15.13 -5.27
N GLN A 156 -9.21 -15.94 -5.08
CA GLN A 156 -9.67 -16.46 -3.79
C GLN A 156 -8.60 -17.27 -3.04
N GLN A 157 -7.58 -17.77 -3.75
CA GLN A 157 -6.44 -18.47 -3.14
C GLN A 157 -5.56 -17.55 -2.29
N PHE A 158 -5.49 -16.25 -2.60
CA PHE A 158 -4.60 -15.28 -1.97
C PHE A 158 -5.17 -14.70 -0.66
N THR A 159 -5.52 -15.59 0.26
CA THR A 159 -6.14 -15.27 1.57
C THR A 159 -5.33 -14.33 2.46
N GLN A 160 -4.08 -14.03 2.10
CA GLN A 160 -3.16 -13.14 2.81
C GLN A 160 -2.95 -11.77 2.15
N PHE A 161 -3.66 -11.44 1.06
CA PHE A 161 -3.66 -10.09 0.50
C PHE A 161 -4.23 -9.09 1.51
N SER A 162 -3.44 -8.08 1.88
CA SER A 162 -3.88 -6.99 2.74
C SER A 162 -4.25 -5.71 1.98
N SER A 163 -3.75 -5.55 0.76
CA SER A 163 -4.04 -4.39 -0.09
C SER A 163 -4.09 -4.78 -1.58
N ALA A 164 -5.04 -4.20 -2.32
CA ALA A 164 -5.13 -4.35 -3.77
C ALA A 164 -5.41 -3.02 -4.48
N SER A 165 -4.61 -2.72 -5.51
CA SER A 165 -4.94 -1.76 -6.57
C SER A 165 -5.27 -2.54 -7.84
N LEU A 166 -6.50 -2.34 -8.32
CA LEU A 166 -7.04 -2.87 -9.57
C LEU A 166 -7.54 -1.71 -10.44
N ASP A 167 -6.91 -0.55 -10.29
CA ASP A 167 -7.25 0.72 -10.93
C ASP A 167 -7.16 0.61 -12.47
N GLN A 168 -8.04 1.32 -13.18
CA GLN A 168 -8.09 1.37 -14.65
C GLN A 168 -8.27 0.01 -15.35
N ASN A 169 -8.93 -0.95 -14.67
CA ASN A 169 -9.43 -2.18 -15.29
C ASN A 169 -10.94 -2.14 -15.51
N THR A 170 -11.48 -3.15 -16.20
CA THR A 170 -12.87 -3.26 -16.63
C THR A 170 -13.56 -4.49 -16.01
N ILE A 171 -13.28 -4.72 -14.73
CA ILE A 171 -13.80 -5.85 -13.95
C ILE A 171 -15.32 -5.75 -13.83
N SER A 172 -16.04 -6.82 -14.21
CA SER A 172 -17.51 -6.87 -14.15
C SER A 172 -18.08 -7.65 -12.96
N ASP A 173 -17.29 -8.51 -12.31
CA ASP A 173 -17.67 -9.18 -11.07
C ASP A 173 -16.57 -9.02 -10.01
N TYR A 174 -16.97 -8.52 -8.84
CA TYR A 174 -16.11 -8.37 -7.67
C TYR A 174 -16.29 -9.50 -6.65
N SER A 175 -17.24 -10.43 -6.85
CA SER A 175 -17.58 -11.49 -5.90
C SER A 175 -16.38 -12.35 -5.41
N PRO A 176 -15.31 -12.61 -6.20
CA PRO A 176 -14.10 -13.29 -5.70
C PRO A 176 -13.41 -12.60 -4.52
N LEU A 177 -13.55 -11.26 -4.38
CA LEU A 177 -12.95 -10.52 -3.26
C LEU A 177 -13.57 -10.87 -1.89
N SER A 178 -14.77 -11.46 -1.86
CA SER A 178 -15.42 -11.93 -0.61
C SER A 178 -14.63 -13.00 0.14
N ALA A 179 -13.74 -13.73 -0.56
CA ALA A 179 -12.89 -14.74 0.05
C ALA A 179 -11.65 -14.16 0.78
N LEU A 180 -11.32 -12.89 0.54
CA LEU A 180 -10.07 -12.27 0.99
C LEU A 180 -10.22 -11.71 2.41
N GLN A 181 -10.15 -12.61 3.40
CA GLN A 181 -10.38 -12.33 4.83
C GLN A 181 -9.39 -11.32 5.46
N GLU A 182 -8.26 -11.06 4.81
CA GLU A 182 -7.24 -10.09 5.25
C GLU A 182 -7.24 -8.80 4.40
N LEU A 183 -8.12 -8.64 3.41
CA LEU A 183 -8.11 -7.45 2.52
C LEU A 183 -8.60 -6.21 3.26
N HIS A 184 -7.67 -5.35 3.69
CA HIS A 184 -7.96 -4.13 4.45
C HIS A 184 -8.12 -2.89 3.55
N SER A 185 -7.45 -2.87 2.39
CA SER A 185 -7.42 -1.72 1.47
C SER A 185 -7.70 -2.14 0.02
N LEU A 186 -8.66 -1.51 -0.63
CA LEU A 186 -8.99 -1.74 -2.04
C LEU A 186 -9.06 -0.41 -2.81
N SER A 187 -8.42 -0.35 -3.98
CA SER A 187 -8.53 0.75 -4.94
C SER A 187 -9.03 0.25 -6.30
N LEU A 188 -10.08 0.92 -6.79
CA LEU A 188 -10.78 0.71 -8.06
C LEU A 188 -10.94 2.07 -8.79
N THR A 189 -9.87 2.88 -8.77
CA THR A 189 -9.80 4.22 -9.36
C THR A 189 -9.93 4.15 -10.88
N SER A 190 -10.72 5.07 -11.47
CA SER A 190 -10.91 5.19 -12.93
C SER A 190 -11.33 3.87 -13.61
N ALA A 191 -11.99 2.96 -12.89
CA ALA A 191 -12.43 1.64 -13.37
C ALA A 191 -13.78 1.68 -14.13
N ASN A 192 -14.27 2.87 -14.46
CA ASN A 192 -15.55 3.14 -15.15
C ASN A 192 -16.81 2.59 -14.44
N ILE A 193 -16.74 2.35 -13.13
CA ILE A 193 -17.85 1.80 -12.33
C ILE A 193 -19.03 2.77 -12.36
N VAL A 194 -20.21 2.28 -12.77
CA VAL A 194 -21.48 3.03 -12.76
C VAL A 194 -22.40 2.55 -11.64
N ASP A 195 -22.39 1.25 -11.37
CA ASP A 195 -23.27 0.54 -10.45
C ASP A 195 -22.41 -0.34 -9.53
N LEU A 196 -22.73 -0.37 -8.24
CA LEU A 196 -22.07 -1.20 -7.23
C LEU A 196 -22.92 -2.43 -6.85
N THR A 197 -24.06 -2.66 -7.52
CA THR A 197 -24.91 -3.83 -7.30
C THR A 197 -24.13 -5.13 -7.50
N GLY A 198 -24.00 -5.92 -6.42
CA GLY A 198 -23.20 -7.15 -6.41
C GLY A 198 -21.77 -6.97 -5.88
N PHE A 199 -21.36 -5.76 -5.50
CA PHE A 199 -20.13 -5.57 -4.73
C PHE A 199 -20.18 -6.38 -3.42
N PRO A 200 -19.14 -7.16 -3.09
CA PRO A 200 -19.21 -8.09 -1.97
C PRO A 200 -19.06 -7.43 -0.60
N TYR A 201 -19.66 -8.06 0.40
CA TYR A 201 -19.21 -7.92 1.78
C TYR A 201 -17.78 -8.47 1.91
N ILE A 202 -16.85 -7.61 2.32
CA ILE A 202 -15.43 -7.95 2.59
C ILE A 202 -15.19 -7.61 4.07
N PRO A 203 -15.09 -8.60 4.98
CA PRO A 203 -15.16 -8.36 6.43
C PRO A 203 -14.04 -7.47 7.00
N SER A 204 -12.87 -7.48 6.37
CA SER A 204 -11.66 -6.76 6.78
C SER A 204 -11.53 -5.36 6.18
N LEU A 205 -12.37 -5.00 5.20
CA LEU A 205 -12.15 -3.82 4.37
C LEU A 205 -12.41 -2.54 5.17
N THR A 206 -11.35 -1.81 5.52
CA THR A 206 -11.43 -0.52 6.24
C THR A 206 -11.17 0.68 5.32
N THR A 207 -10.58 0.47 4.14
CA THR A 207 -10.24 1.53 3.18
C THR A 207 -10.69 1.17 1.77
N LEU A 208 -11.53 2.00 1.17
CA LEU A 208 -12.04 1.83 -0.19
C LEU A 208 -11.89 3.11 -1.02
N VAL A 209 -11.18 3.00 -2.15
CA VAL A 209 -10.93 4.09 -3.08
C VAL A 209 -11.65 3.83 -4.41
N LEU A 210 -12.62 4.68 -4.72
CA LEU A 210 -13.49 4.65 -5.90
C LEU A 210 -13.36 5.96 -6.70
N TYR A 211 -12.19 6.63 -6.63
CA TYR A 211 -11.92 7.90 -7.30
C TYR A 211 -12.17 7.82 -8.82
N ASP A 212 -12.72 8.89 -9.40
CA ASP A 212 -12.84 9.05 -10.86
C ASP A 212 -13.70 7.97 -11.54
N ASN A 213 -14.81 7.61 -10.90
CA ASN A 213 -15.80 6.67 -11.44
C ASN A 213 -17.11 7.41 -11.79
N GLN A 214 -18.17 6.66 -12.04
CA GLN A 214 -19.47 7.16 -12.51
C GLN A 214 -20.61 6.85 -11.53
N ILE A 215 -20.28 6.56 -10.28
CA ILE A 215 -21.19 6.05 -9.24
C ILE A 215 -22.12 7.16 -8.74
N SER A 216 -23.42 6.87 -8.68
CA SER A 216 -24.42 7.72 -8.01
C SER A 216 -25.11 7.04 -6.82
N ASP A 217 -25.02 5.71 -6.73
CA ASP A 217 -25.65 4.87 -5.69
C ASP A 217 -24.56 4.10 -4.93
N ILE A 218 -24.48 4.28 -3.62
CA ILE A 218 -23.50 3.61 -2.76
C ILE A 218 -24.12 2.68 -1.71
N ARG A 219 -25.45 2.52 -1.74
CA ARG A 219 -26.18 1.59 -0.86
C ARG A 219 -25.76 0.13 -0.97
N PRO A 220 -25.24 -0.38 -2.11
CA PRO A 220 -24.62 -1.71 -2.13
C PRO A 220 -23.43 -1.89 -1.17
N LEU A 221 -22.86 -0.80 -0.63
CA LEU A 221 -21.82 -0.83 0.40
C LEU A 221 -22.37 -0.88 1.85
N GLU A 222 -23.69 -0.86 2.07
CA GLU A 222 -24.32 -0.89 3.40
C GLU A 222 -23.84 -2.06 4.28
N SER A 223 -23.48 -3.20 3.68
CA SER A 223 -22.94 -4.35 4.41
C SER A 223 -21.53 -4.14 4.94
N ASN A 224 -20.77 -3.21 4.36
CA ASN A 224 -19.35 -3.01 4.64
C ASN A 224 -19.19 -1.86 5.66
N SER A 225 -20.02 -1.87 6.71
CA SER A 225 -20.16 -0.80 7.70
C SER A 225 -18.91 -0.57 8.56
N GLN A 226 -17.90 -1.45 8.48
CA GLN A 226 -16.58 -1.29 9.08
C GLN A 226 -15.59 -0.42 8.26
N LEU A 227 -16.05 0.16 7.14
CA LEU A 227 -15.26 1.14 6.37
C LEU A 227 -14.95 2.38 7.22
N LEU A 228 -13.65 2.67 7.37
CA LEU A 228 -13.14 3.85 8.07
C LEU A 228 -12.78 4.98 7.09
N ASN A 229 -12.31 4.61 5.88
CA ASN A 229 -11.86 5.55 4.86
C ASN A 229 -12.57 5.25 3.52
N LEU A 230 -13.35 6.20 3.01
CA LEU A 230 -14.08 6.08 1.74
C LEU A 230 -13.77 7.28 0.83
N THR A 231 -13.19 7.01 -0.34
CA THR A 231 -12.91 8.02 -1.36
C THR A 231 -13.81 7.84 -2.57
N LEU A 232 -14.76 8.75 -2.74
CA LEU A 232 -15.71 8.85 -3.85
C LEU A 232 -15.53 10.16 -4.65
N ASN A 233 -14.36 10.78 -4.55
CA ASN A 233 -13.99 11.96 -5.34
C ASN A 233 -14.24 11.75 -6.84
N SER A 234 -14.67 12.79 -7.57
CA SER A 234 -15.00 12.73 -9.01
C SER A 234 -15.96 11.59 -9.36
N ASN A 235 -17.16 11.60 -8.79
CA ASN A 235 -18.25 10.67 -9.11
C ASN A 235 -19.55 11.45 -9.42
N LYS A 236 -20.72 10.80 -9.31
CA LYS A 236 -22.04 11.37 -9.59
C LYS A 236 -22.97 11.31 -8.37
N ILE A 237 -22.42 11.33 -7.16
CA ILE A 237 -23.19 11.31 -5.92
C ILE A 237 -24.00 12.61 -5.81
N THR A 238 -25.29 12.50 -5.50
CA THR A 238 -26.19 13.63 -5.23
C THR A 238 -26.79 13.54 -3.82
N ASP A 239 -27.30 12.37 -3.46
CA ASP A 239 -28.00 12.11 -2.19
C ASP A 239 -27.01 11.67 -1.10
N THR A 240 -26.98 12.44 0.00
CA THR A 240 -26.14 12.19 1.18
C THR A 240 -26.78 11.26 2.22
N GLN A 241 -28.08 10.94 2.13
CA GLN A 241 -28.72 10.01 3.08
C GLN A 241 -28.18 8.58 2.95
N GLN A 242 -27.60 8.25 1.78
CA GLN A 242 -27.01 6.94 1.50
C GLN A 242 -25.86 6.55 2.46
N PHE A 243 -25.24 7.52 3.13
CA PHE A 243 -24.13 7.28 4.07
C PHE A 243 -24.61 6.96 5.49
N GLU A 244 -25.91 6.98 5.81
CA GLU A 244 -26.45 6.77 7.17
C GLU A 244 -26.00 5.45 7.82
N SER A 245 -25.72 4.41 7.03
CA SER A 245 -25.23 3.10 7.48
C SER A 245 -23.72 3.06 7.81
N LEU A 246 -22.92 3.95 7.21
CA LEU A 246 -21.46 3.93 7.29
C LEU A 246 -20.97 4.81 8.46
N GLN A 247 -21.39 4.44 9.67
CA GLN A 247 -21.23 5.28 10.88
C GLN A 247 -19.81 5.26 11.46
N GLU A 248 -19.00 4.25 11.12
CA GLU A 248 -17.60 4.11 11.54
C GLU A 248 -16.61 4.90 10.67
N LEU A 249 -17.07 5.70 9.69
CA LEU A 249 -16.20 6.49 8.82
C LEU A 249 -15.43 7.58 9.62
N ASP A 250 -14.10 7.44 9.67
CA ASP A 250 -13.15 8.50 10.06
C ASP A 250 -12.97 9.53 8.93
N SER A 251 -12.99 9.10 7.67
CA SER A 251 -12.62 9.90 6.51
C SER A 251 -13.53 9.64 5.31
N LEU A 252 -14.19 10.70 4.82
CA LEU A 252 -15.08 10.65 3.66
C LEU A 252 -14.73 11.76 2.67
N LEU A 253 -14.28 11.37 1.47
CA LEU A 253 -13.88 12.29 0.41
C LEU A 253 -14.89 12.22 -0.75
N LEU A 254 -15.64 13.30 -0.95
CA LEU A 254 -16.76 13.45 -1.89
C LEU A 254 -16.56 14.65 -2.86
N LYS A 255 -15.32 15.10 -3.03
CA LYS A 255 -14.97 16.22 -3.91
C LYS A 255 -15.40 16.02 -5.36
N ASN A 256 -15.75 17.08 -6.07
CA ASN A 256 -16.19 17.03 -7.48
C ASN A 256 -17.38 16.07 -7.71
N ASN A 257 -18.38 16.08 -6.82
CA ASN A 257 -19.65 15.36 -7.02
C ASN A 257 -20.78 16.36 -7.34
N LEU A 258 -22.03 15.93 -7.24
CA LEU A 258 -23.23 16.68 -7.62
C LEU A 258 -24.16 16.94 -6.40
N ILE A 259 -23.61 16.90 -5.19
CA ILE A 259 -24.37 17.06 -3.93
C ILE A 259 -24.86 18.50 -3.78
N ASP A 260 -26.15 18.70 -3.54
CA ASP A 260 -26.77 20.01 -3.26
C ASP A 260 -27.29 20.18 -1.81
N ASP A 261 -27.45 19.08 -1.08
CA ASP A 261 -27.83 19.04 0.33
C ASP A 261 -26.87 18.13 1.14
N ALA A 262 -26.22 18.71 2.16
CA ALA A 262 -25.25 18.01 3.01
C ALA A 262 -25.87 17.30 4.23
N SER A 263 -27.17 17.43 4.48
CA SER A 263 -27.81 17.05 5.75
C SER A 263 -27.73 15.57 6.11
N GLY A 264 -27.68 14.67 5.11
CA GLY A 264 -27.56 13.22 5.35
C GLY A 264 -26.25 12.82 6.04
N LEU A 265 -25.19 13.64 5.90
CA LEU A 265 -23.91 13.38 6.56
C LEU A 265 -23.93 13.68 8.06
N ALA A 266 -25.00 14.29 8.58
CA ALA A 266 -25.15 14.56 10.01
C ALA A 266 -25.22 13.29 10.89
N PHE A 267 -25.48 12.12 10.29
CA PHE A 267 -25.46 10.82 10.97
C PHE A 267 -24.05 10.25 11.17
N ASN A 268 -23.09 10.61 10.30
CA ASN A 268 -21.71 10.09 10.30
C ASN A 268 -20.83 10.78 11.37
N THR A 269 -21.30 10.83 12.62
CA THR A 269 -20.69 11.60 13.71
C THR A 269 -19.27 11.17 14.12
N GLY A 270 -18.80 10.01 13.64
CA GLY A 270 -17.41 9.58 13.75
C GLY A 270 -16.42 10.51 13.03
N LEU A 271 -16.84 11.08 11.89
CA LEU A 271 -15.96 11.75 10.90
C LEU A 271 -14.94 12.72 11.51
N ILE A 272 -13.68 12.44 11.21
CA ILE A 272 -12.50 13.25 11.50
C ILE A 272 -12.20 14.18 10.29
N ALA A 273 -12.38 13.68 9.06
CA ALA A 273 -12.13 14.43 7.83
C ALA A 273 -13.26 14.28 6.81
N LEU A 274 -13.72 15.41 6.26
CA LEU A 274 -14.79 15.47 5.25
C LEU A 274 -14.41 16.46 4.13
N ASP A 275 -14.26 15.97 2.90
CA ASP A 275 -14.05 16.82 1.70
C ASP A 275 -15.32 16.82 0.83
N LEU A 276 -16.06 17.93 0.86
CA LEU A 276 -17.23 18.21 0.02
C LEU A 276 -16.91 19.26 -1.04
N SER A 277 -15.63 19.55 -1.32
CA SER A 277 -15.26 20.66 -2.20
C SER A 277 -15.71 20.44 -3.65
N ASN A 278 -15.99 21.52 -4.37
CA ASN A 278 -16.50 21.52 -5.74
C ASN A 278 -17.78 20.69 -5.94
N ASN A 279 -18.74 20.80 -5.02
CA ASN A 279 -20.10 20.26 -5.16
C ASN A 279 -21.09 21.39 -5.50
N LEU A 280 -22.40 21.14 -5.36
CA LEU A 280 -23.50 22.07 -5.65
C LEU A 280 -24.21 22.56 -4.37
N ILE A 281 -23.59 22.41 -3.19
CA ILE A 281 -24.25 22.54 -1.88
C ILE A 281 -24.81 23.94 -1.66
N GLU A 282 -26.10 24.01 -1.36
CA GLU A 282 -26.78 25.20 -0.82
C GLU A 282 -27.65 24.91 0.42
N ASN A 283 -27.89 23.63 0.75
CA ASN A 283 -28.68 23.19 1.90
C ASN A 283 -27.86 22.24 2.81
N GLY A 284 -28.36 21.99 4.02
CA GLY A 284 -27.84 20.92 4.90
C GLY A 284 -26.52 21.23 5.61
N VAL A 285 -25.98 22.46 5.49
CA VAL A 285 -24.68 22.82 6.09
C VAL A 285 -24.79 22.92 7.61
N ILE A 286 -25.85 23.53 8.14
CA ILE A 286 -26.05 23.67 9.59
C ILE A 286 -26.30 22.33 10.31
N GLU A 287 -26.76 21.31 9.60
CA GLU A 287 -26.94 19.94 10.11
C GLU A 287 -25.60 19.27 10.44
N LEU A 288 -24.50 19.63 9.74
CA LEU A 288 -23.14 19.14 10.01
C LEU A 288 -22.60 19.52 11.41
N GLN A 289 -23.35 20.29 12.20
CA GLN A 289 -23.06 20.63 13.59
C GLN A 289 -22.95 19.40 14.53
N THR A 290 -23.35 18.21 14.06
CA THR A 290 -23.18 16.93 14.77
C THR A 290 -21.77 16.36 14.67
N LEU A 291 -20.95 16.77 13.70
CA LEU A 291 -19.61 16.24 13.41
C LEU A 291 -18.55 16.76 14.39
N THR A 292 -18.74 16.53 15.69
CA THR A 292 -17.90 17.09 16.76
C THR A 292 -16.48 16.52 16.83
N ASN A 293 -16.18 15.46 16.08
CA ASN A 293 -14.85 14.89 15.93
C ASN A 293 -14.06 15.51 14.77
N ALA A 294 -14.71 16.24 13.87
CA ALA A 294 -14.11 16.70 12.62
C ALA A 294 -13.01 17.74 12.87
N ILE A 295 -11.81 17.48 12.36
CA ILE A 295 -10.68 18.43 12.35
C ILE A 295 -10.59 19.21 11.04
N GLY A 296 -11.29 18.75 9.99
CA GLY A 296 -11.35 19.40 8.69
C GLY A 296 -12.63 19.08 7.93
N ILE A 297 -13.39 20.12 7.57
CA ILE A 297 -14.57 20.06 6.69
C ILE A 297 -14.32 21.04 5.52
N ASP A 298 -14.13 20.54 4.30
CA ASP A 298 -13.90 21.38 3.12
C ASP A 298 -15.19 21.55 2.30
N LEU A 299 -15.67 22.78 2.22
CA LEU A 299 -16.88 23.21 1.49
C LEU A 299 -16.55 24.21 0.37
N ARG A 300 -15.26 24.43 0.05
CA ARG A 300 -14.85 25.34 -1.05
C ARG A 300 -15.39 24.88 -2.41
N GLY A 301 -15.61 25.80 -3.33
CA GLY A 301 -16.17 25.51 -4.66
C GLY A 301 -17.67 25.16 -4.71
N ASN A 302 -18.38 25.22 -3.58
CA ASN A 302 -19.84 25.09 -3.51
C ASN A 302 -20.57 26.42 -3.79
N LYS A 303 -21.91 26.40 -3.77
CA LYS A 303 -22.71 27.63 -3.86
C LYS A 303 -22.58 28.43 -2.54
N PRO A 304 -22.63 29.78 -2.56
CA PRO A 304 -22.49 30.58 -1.35
C PRO A 304 -23.66 30.49 -0.35
N THR A 305 -23.62 29.50 0.56
CA THR A 305 -24.56 29.31 1.68
C THR A 305 -24.65 30.53 2.59
N HIS A 306 -25.67 30.62 3.44
CA HIS A 306 -25.87 31.78 4.30
C HIS A 306 -24.79 31.92 5.38
N CYS A 307 -24.26 33.13 5.56
CA CYS A 307 -23.23 33.44 6.55
C CYS A 307 -23.65 33.14 8.00
N PHE A 308 -24.95 33.06 8.27
CA PHE A 308 -25.48 32.70 9.59
C PHE A 308 -25.22 31.23 9.93
N GLU A 309 -25.38 30.32 8.98
CA GLU A 309 -25.15 28.87 9.17
C GLU A 309 -23.67 28.60 9.44
N TYR A 310 -22.78 29.17 8.61
CA TYR A 310 -21.32 29.12 8.86
C TYR A 310 -20.94 29.71 10.22
N ALA A 311 -21.58 30.80 10.66
CA ALA A 311 -21.31 31.38 11.98
C ALA A 311 -21.78 30.47 13.13
N GLN A 312 -22.94 29.83 13.01
CA GLN A 312 -23.41 28.83 13.99
C GLN A 312 -22.52 27.59 14.02
N LEU A 313 -22.13 27.07 12.86
CA LEU A 313 -21.29 25.88 12.73
C LEU A 313 -19.87 26.14 13.27
N PHE A 314 -19.33 27.35 13.06
CA PHE A 314 -18.06 27.80 13.66
C PHE A 314 -18.16 27.92 15.19
N LEU A 315 -19.29 28.40 15.73
CA LEU A 315 -19.52 28.45 17.18
C LEU A 315 -19.68 27.06 17.81
N LYS A 316 -20.01 26.03 17.02
CA LYS A 316 -20.16 24.64 17.47
C LYS A 316 -18.86 23.83 17.36
N LEU A 317 -18.22 23.86 16.19
CA LEU A 317 -17.06 23.01 15.85
C LEU A 317 -15.72 23.75 15.92
N GLY A 318 -15.73 25.07 15.97
CA GLY A 318 -14.52 25.90 15.88
C GLY A 318 -14.00 26.09 14.44
N PRO A 319 -12.70 26.41 14.28
CA PRO A 319 -12.11 26.79 12.99
C PRO A 319 -11.73 25.59 12.11
N VAL A 320 -12.62 24.60 11.99
CA VAL A 320 -12.39 23.34 11.25
C VAL A 320 -12.91 23.39 9.80
N MET A 321 -13.68 24.41 9.45
CA MET A 321 -14.26 24.57 8.11
C MET A 321 -13.37 25.35 7.16
N LEU A 322 -13.33 24.93 5.91
CA LEU A 322 -12.83 25.71 4.77
C LEU A 322 -14.00 26.02 3.82
N PHE A 323 -14.28 27.28 3.54
CA PHE A 323 -15.27 27.72 2.55
C PHE A 323 -14.81 29.02 1.91
N ASP A 324 -15.26 29.33 0.69
CA ASP A 324 -14.78 30.50 -0.06
C ASP A 324 -15.53 31.79 0.31
N GLN A 325 -16.86 31.76 0.21
CA GLN A 325 -17.74 32.92 0.36
C GLN A 325 -19.11 32.48 0.89
N CYS A 326 -19.78 33.38 1.61
CA CYS A 326 -21.14 33.18 2.12
C CYS A 326 -22.03 34.39 1.79
N THR A 327 -23.35 34.20 1.81
CA THR A 327 -24.33 35.26 1.52
C THR A 327 -25.07 35.75 2.75
N PHE A 328 -25.55 37.00 2.70
CA PHE A 328 -26.62 37.47 3.58
C PHE A 328 -27.96 37.41 2.81
N PRO A 329 -29.10 37.19 3.49
CA PRO A 329 -30.43 37.24 2.88
C PRO A 329 -30.83 38.60 2.29
#